data_AF-A0A0P0VQZ7-F1
#
_entry.id   AF-A0A0P0VQZ7-F1
#
_cell.length_a   1.000
_cell.length_b   1.000
_cell.length_c   1.000
_cell.angle_alpha   90.00
_cell.angle_beta   90.00
_cell.angle_gamma   90.00
#
_symmetry.space_group_name_H-M   'P 1'
#
loop_
_entity.id
_entity.type
_entity.pdbx_description
1 polymer ?
#
loop_
_entity_poly.entity_id
_entity_poly.type
_entity_poly.pdbx_seq_one_letter_code
_entity_poly.pdbx_strand_id
1 'polypeptide(L)'
;MDYAQVSKEHGGFMRFIQVSCLGASASSSRMLRAKAAGEESVLKEFPEATIMRPATMIGTEDRILNRWDSACLCCGCCCCYCQLPQG
;
A
#
# COMPACT_ATOMS: atom_id res chain seq x y z
N MET A 1 -11.13 -1.78 16.90
CA MET A 1 -10.41 -0.65 17.54
C MET A 1 -10.05 0.32 16.44
N ASP A 2 -10.61 1.53 16.49
CA ASP A 2 -10.39 2.57 15.47
C ASP A 2 -9.30 3.55 15.97
N TYR A 3 -8.22 3.70 15.21
CA TYR A 3 -7.11 4.59 15.60
C TYR A 3 -7.54 6.05 15.66
N ALA A 4 -8.55 6.43 14.87
CA ALA A 4 -9.11 7.78 14.90
C ALA A 4 -9.74 8.08 16.27
N GLN A 5 -10.51 7.14 16.83
CA GLN A 5 -11.11 7.30 18.14
C GLN A 5 -10.05 7.43 19.25
N VAL A 6 -9.05 6.54 19.27
CA VAL A 6 -7.99 6.58 20.28
C VAL A 6 -7.17 7.87 20.19
N SER A 7 -6.89 8.34 18.97
CA SER A 7 -6.14 9.58 18.78
C SER A 7 -6.91 10.80 19.29
N LYS A 8 -8.24 10.79 19.18
CA LYS A 8 -9.12 11.85 19.68
C LYS A 8 -9.15 11.89 21.21
N GLU A 9 -9.19 10.72 21.84
CA GLU A 9 -9.17 10.58 23.30
C GLU A 9 -7.86 11.11 23.91
N HIS A 10 -6.72 10.94 23.22
CA HIS A 10 -5.43 11.44 23.69
C HIS A 10 -5.22 12.96 23.51
N GLY A 11 -5.92 13.61 22.57
CA GLY A 11 -5.99 15.08 22.44
C GLY A 11 -4.68 15.83 22.10
N GLY A 12 -3.60 15.13 21.74
CA GLY A 12 -2.27 15.73 21.54
C GLY A 12 -1.80 15.91 20.09
N PHE A 13 -2.62 15.56 19.09
CA PHE A 13 -2.21 15.54 17.69
C PHE A 13 -2.73 16.77 16.94
N MET A 14 -1.81 17.54 16.34
CA MET A 14 -2.18 18.71 15.53
C MET A 14 -2.61 18.33 14.11
N ARG A 15 -2.13 17.20 13.59
CA ARG A 15 -2.40 16.73 12.24
C ARG A 15 -2.49 15.21 12.21
N PHE A 16 -3.63 14.70 11.78
CA PHE A 16 -3.81 13.29 11.51
C PHE A 16 -3.65 13.03 10.01
N ILE A 17 -2.73 12.13 9.65
CA ILE A 17 -2.46 11.79 8.24
C ILE A 17 -2.82 10.33 8.01
N GLN A 18 -3.85 10.10 7.20
CA GLN A 18 -4.30 8.78 6.80
C GLN A 18 -3.70 8.45 5.43
N VAL A 19 -3.02 7.30 5.31
CA VAL A 19 -2.45 6.85 4.04
C VAL A 19 -3.25 5.67 3.49
N SER A 20 -3.89 5.91 2.35
CA SER A 20 -4.79 4.97 1.70
C SER A 20 -4.22 4.47 0.37
N CYS A 21 -5.07 4.24 -0.63
CA CYS A 21 -4.67 3.82 -1.97
C CYS A 21 -5.47 4.61 -3.00
N LEU A 22 -4.85 4.84 -4.15
CA LEU A 22 -5.54 5.29 -5.34
C LEU A 22 -6.70 4.33 -5.67
N GLY A 23 -7.90 4.88 -5.84
CA GLY A 23 -9.09 4.09 -6.14
C GLY A 23 -9.79 3.43 -4.94
N ALA A 24 -9.44 3.79 -3.70
CA ALA A 24 -10.24 3.39 -2.52
C ALA A 24 -11.74 3.75 -2.71
N SER A 25 -12.57 2.75 -2.94
CA SER A 25 -14.01 2.91 -3.22
C SER A 25 -14.78 1.68 -2.75
N ALA A 26 -16.04 1.87 -2.36
CA ALA A 26 -16.92 0.83 -1.83
C ALA A 26 -17.25 -0.29 -2.85
N SER A 27 -17.07 -0.08 -4.15
CA SER A 27 -17.39 -1.06 -5.20
C SER A 27 -16.20 -1.91 -5.66
N SER A 28 -15.04 -1.78 -5.02
CA SER A 28 -13.78 -2.33 -5.53
C SER A 28 -13.29 -3.56 -4.72
N SER A 29 -12.00 -3.92 -4.85
CA SER A 29 -11.41 -5.08 -4.19
C SER A 29 -11.58 -5.02 -2.66
N ARG A 30 -11.49 -6.17 -1.97
CA ARG A 30 -11.64 -6.22 -0.50
C ARG A 30 -10.70 -5.23 0.22
N MET A 31 -9.47 -5.10 -0.25
CA MET A 31 -8.49 -4.14 0.29
C MET A 31 -8.96 -2.70 0.11
N LEU A 32 -9.41 -2.34 -1.10
CA LEU A 32 -9.81 -0.98 -1.42
C LEU A 32 -11.12 -0.58 -0.72
N ARG A 33 -12.05 -1.52 -0.52
CA ARG A 33 -13.25 -1.31 0.31
C ARG A 33 -12.90 -1.06 1.77
N ALA A 34 -11.96 -1.85 2.31
CA ALA A 34 -11.50 -1.65 3.68
C ALA A 34 -10.81 -0.28 3.85
N LYS A 35 -10.00 0.14 2.87
CA LYS A 35 -9.39 1.48 2.89
C LYS A 35 -10.42 2.61 2.76
N ALA A 36 -11.47 2.44 1.94
CA ALA A 36 -12.55 3.42 1.83
C ALA A 36 -13.32 3.57 3.15
N ALA A 37 -13.65 2.46 3.82
CA ALA A 37 -14.29 2.49 5.14
C ALA A 37 -13.40 3.16 6.20
N GLY A 38 -12.09 2.92 6.16
CA GLY A 38 -11.12 3.60 7.04
C GLY A 38 -11.03 5.11 6.80
N GLU A 39 -11.03 5.55 5.54
CA GLU A 39 -11.09 6.99 5.21
C GLU A 39 -12.35 7.65 5.79
N GLU A 40 -13.51 6.98 5.65
CA GLU A 40 -14.78 7.49 6.17
C GLU A 40 -14.78 7.56 7.71
N SER A 41 -14.27 6.53 8.39
CA SER A 41 -14.08 6.54 9.84
C SER A 41 -13.19 7.69 10.32
N VAL A 42 -12.05 7.90 9.66
CA VAL A 42 -11.11 8.96 10.02
C VAL A 42 -11.75 10.34 9.83
N LEU A 43 -12.47 10.56 8.73
CA LEU A 43 -13.16 11.83 8.47
C LEU A 43 -14.30 12.12 9.45
N LYS A 44 -14.97 11.08 9.96
CA LYS A 44 -16.02 11.23 10.98
C LYS A 44 -15.46 11.76 12.31
N GLU A 45 -14.29 11.27 12.71
CA GLU A 45 -13.67 11.69 13.97
C GLU A 45 -12.83 12.96 13.82
N PHE A 46 -12.12 13.11 12.70
CA PHE A 46 -11.24 14.22 12.37
C PHE A 46 -11.58 14.78 10.99
N PRO A 47 -12.47 15.79 10.88
CA PRO A 47 -12.80 16.40 9.60
C PRO A 47 -11.61 17.14 8.95
N GLU A 48 -10.61 17.51 9.75
CA GLU A 48 -9.38 18.19 9.32
C GLU A 48 -8.21 17.23 8.99
N ALA A 49 -8.45 15.91 9.06
CA ALA A 49 -7.44 14.92 8.72
C ALA A 49 -7.04 15.01 7.24
N THR A 50 -5.74 14.85 6.98
CA THR A 50 -5.22 14.78 5.61
C THR A 50 -5.21 13.33 5.14
N ILE A 51 -5.96 13.03 4.08
CA ILE A 51 -5.97 11.70 3.46
C ILE A 51 -5.06 11.71 2.22
N MET A 52 -3.96 10.97 2.29
CA MET A 52 -3.08 10.75 1.16
C MET A 52 -3.50 9.49 0.41
N ARG A 53 -3.74 9.62 -0.91
CA ARG A 53 -4.15 8.51 -1.79
C ARG A 53 -3.05 8.23 -2.82
N PRO A 54 -1.92 7.64 -2.40
CA PRO A 54 -0.83 7.37 -3.33
C PRO A 54 -1.25 6.33 -4.37
N ALA A 55 -0.71 6.48 -5.57
CA ALA A 55 -0.70 5.42 -6.56
C ALA A 55 0.21 4.27 -6.10
N THR A 56 0.30 3.23 -6.91
CA THR A 56 1.29 2.18 -6.75
C THR A 56 2.69 2.79 -6.58
N MET A 57 3.32 2.56 -5.43
CA MET A 57 4.67 3.03 -5.12
C MET A 57 5.69 1.98 -5.55
N ILE A 58 6.81 2.45 -6.10
CA ILE A 58 7.92 1.63 -6.60
C ILE A 58 9.17 1.97 -5.79
N GLY A 59 9.96 0.95 -5.44
CA GLY A 59 11.17 1.10 -4.65
C GLY A 59 11.89 -0.23 -4.45
N THR A 60 13.07 -0.20 -3.83
CA THR A 60 13.94 -1.39 -3.68
C THR A 60 13.21 -2.60 -3.06
N GLU A 61 12.29 -2.35 -2.11
CA GLU A 61 11.52 -3.39 -1.43
C GLU A 61 10.02 -3.37 -1.79
N ASP A 62 9.66 -2.93 -3.00
CA ASP A 62 8.26 -2.97 -3.42
C ASP A 62 7.76 -4.41 -3.67
N ARG A 63 6.44 -4.60 -3.58
CA ARG A 63 5.82 -5.95 -3.69
C ARG A 63 5.31 -6.28 -5.09
N ILE A 64 5.54 -5.41 -6.07
CA ILE A 64 4.99 -5.50 -7.42
C ILE A 64 6.10 -5.88 -8.38
N LEU A 65 7.15 -5.06 -8.51
CA LEU A 65 8.31 -5.35 -9.34
C LEU A 65 9.07 -6.56 -8.81
N ASN A 66 9.34 -6.62 -7.51
CA ASN A 66 10.05 -7.78 -6.93
C ASN A 66 9.26 -9.09 -7.14
N ARG A 67 7.92 -9.01 -7.19
CA ARG A 67 7.08 -10.18 -7.48
C ARG A 67 7.06 -10.53 -8.96
N TRP A 68 7.12 -9.55 -9.86
CA TRP A 68 7.27 -9.78 -11.30
C TRP A 68 8.63 -10.37 -11.66
N ASP A 69 9.71 -9.89 -11.05
CA ASP A 69 11.06 -10.44 -11.22
C ASP A 69 11.13 -11.89 -10.71
N SER A 70 10.58 -12.15 -9.51
CA SER A 70 10.44 -13.51 -8.96
C SER A 70 9.63 -14.44 -9.87
N ALA A 71 8.66 -13.92 -10.62
CA ALA A 71 7.88 -14.71 -11.57
C ALA A 71 8.66 -15.02 -12.86
N CYS A 72 9.60 -14.15 -13.25
CA CYS A 72 10.44 -14.33 -14.44
C CYS A 72 11.48 -15.46 -14.24
N LEU A 73 11.96 -15.66 -13.01
CA LEU A 73 12.88 -16.75 -12.64
C LEU A 73 12.30 -18.18 -12.85
N CYS A 74 10.99 -18.31 -13.09
CA CYS A 74 10.35 -19.60 -13.38
C CYS A 74 10.21 -19.89 -14.90
N CYS A 75 10.56 -18.94 -15.78
CA CYS A 75 10.77 -19.26 -17.18
C CYS A 75 12.18 -19.82 -17.30
N GLY A 76 12.30 -21.15 -17.37
CA GLY A 76 13.56 -21.89 -17.51
C GLY A 76 14.33 -21.63 -18.80
N CYS A 77 14.61 -20.37 -19.12
CA CYS A 77 15.38 -19.94 -20.29
C CYS A 77 16.68 -19.17 -19.92
N CYS A 78 16.85 -18.75 -18.65
CA CYS A 78 18.08 -18.08 -18.21
C CYS A 78 19.19 -19.01 -17.66
N CYS A 79 19.00 -20.33 -17.67
CA CYS A 79 20.11 -21.25 -17.34
C CYS A 79 21.12 -21.44 -18.49
N CYS A 80 20.83 -21.03 -19.73
CA CYS A 80 21.79 -21.24 -20.83
C CYS A 80 22.96 -20.25 -20.85
N TYR A 81 22.89 -19.07 -20.19
CA TYR A 81 23.95 -18.06 -20.31
C TYR A 81 24.94 -18.04 -19.13
N CYS A 82 24.67 -18.78 -18.05
CA CYS A 82 25.56 -18.83 -16.88
C CYS A 82 26.47 -20.09 -16.82
N GLN A 83 26.42 -20.96 -17.85
CA GLN A 83 27.30 -22.12 -18.01
C GLN A 83 28.27 -22.01 -19.20
N LEU A 84 28.58 -20.79 -19.67
CA LEU A 84 29.72 -20.62 -20.57
C LEU A 84 31.01 -20.70 -19.73
N PRO A 85 31.91 -21.66 -20.00
CA PRO A 85 33.20 -21.70 -19.34
C PRO A 85 33.96 -20.42 -19.69
N GLN A 86 34.27 -19.63 -18.67
CA GLN A 86 35.23 -18.53 -18.81
C GLN A 86 36.61 -19.19 -18.89
N GLY A 87 37.18 -19.23 -20.10
CA GLY A 87 38.62 -19.39 -20.35
C GLY A 87 39.28 -20.65 -19.82
#